data_AF-A0AAD7G708-F1
#
_entry.id   AF-A0AAD7G708-F1
#
_cell.length_a   1.000
_cell.length_b   1.000
_cell.length_c   1.000
_cell.angle_alpha   90.00
_cell.angle_beta   90.00
_cell.angle_gamma   90.00
#
_symmetry.space_group_name_H-M   'P 1'
#
loop_
_entity.id
_entity.type
_entity.pdbx_description
1 polymer ?
#
loop_
_entity_poly.entity_id
_entity_poly.type
_entity_poly.pdbx_seq_one_letter_code
_entity_poly.pdbx_strand_id
1 'polypeptide(L)'
;FNSDSPGMSFARICALLRCTLESKRQFDVALVHEFRQNRWKPKTAWAGCQVHEEAKEYSLLLMDYVIRGALLTQASETGKGHLHFLVDTVDSDMFLRADQY
;
A
#
# COMPACT_ATOMS: atom_id res chain seq x y z
N PHE A 1 2.74 2.53 24.67
CA PHE A 1 1.46 2.34 23.96
C PHE A 1 1.52 0.98 23.31
N ASN A 2 0.86 0.00 23.92
CA ASN A 2 0.75 -1.37 23.42
C ASN A 2 -0.56 -1.44 22.63
N SER A 3 -0.51 -1.58 21.32
CA SER A 3 -1.70 -1.71 20.47
C SER A 3 -1.60 -3.01 19.68
N ASP A 4 -1.90 -4.12 20.34
CA ASP A 4 -2.05 -5.45 19.75
C ASP A 4 -3.38 -5.59 18.97
N SER A 5 -3.75 -4.56 18.21
CA SER A 5 -4.62 -4.71 17.04
C SER A 5 -3.70 -4.98 15.85
N PRO A 6 -3.92 -6.01 15.01
CA PRO A 6 -3.17 -6.10 13.76
C PRO A 6 -3.41 -4.77 13.02
N GLY A 7 -2.35 -3.96 12.94
CA GLY A 7 -2.46 -2.60 12.42
C GLY A 7 -3.00 -2.62 10.99
N MET A 8 -3.78 -1.61 10.62
CA MET A 8 -4.17 -1.43 9.22
C MET A 8 -2.92 -1.44 8.34
N SER A 9 -2.94 -2.28 7.31
CA SER A 9 -1.89 -2.37 6.29
C SER A 9 -2.44 -1.91 4.94
N PHE A 10 -1.52 -1.63 4.01
CA PHE A 10 -1.85 -1.31 2.64
C PHE A 10 -1.48 -2.49 1.75
N ALA A 11 -2.22 -2.68 0.66
CA ALA A 11 -1.88 -3.67 -0.37
C ALA A 11 -2.31 -3.15 -1.75
N ARG A 12 -1.55 -3.49 -2.79
CA ARG A 12 -1.92 -3.24 -4.18
C ARG A 12 -2.72 -4.43 -4.69
N ILE A 13 -3.92 -4.19 -5.19
CA ILE A 13 -4.71 -5.21 -5.88
C ILE A 13 -4.09 -5.48 -7.25
N CYS A 14 -3.69 -6.73 -7.48
CA CYS A 14 -3.17 -7.23 -8.76
C CYS A 14 -4.26 -7.89 -9.59
N ALA A 15 -5.19 -8.60 -8.94
CA ALA A 15 -6.35 -9.22 -9.58
C ALA A 15 -7.52 -9.33 -8.60
N LEU A 16 -8.74 -9.32 -9.14
CA LEU A 16 -9.97 -9.61 -8.40
C LEU A 16 -10.58 -10.91 -8.94
N LEU A 17 -10.84 -11.84 -8.04
CA LEU A 17 -11.30 -13.19 -8.36
C LEU A 17 -12.62 -13.44 -7.64
N ARG A 18 -13.64 -13.85 -8.40
CA ARG A 18 -14.89 -14.35 -7.83
C ARG A 18 -14.81 -15.86 -7.69
N CYS A 19 -14.84 -16.34 -6.45
CA CYS A 19 -14.83 -17.76 -6.13
C CYS A 19 -16.24 -18.26 -5.89
N THR A 20 -16.55 -19.46 -6.39
CA THR A 20 -17.82 -20.15 -6.12
C THR A 20 -17.50 -21.52 -5.50
N LEU A 21 -18.02 -21.79 -4.31
CA LEU A 21 -17.90 -23.09 -3.67
C LEU A 21 -18.88 -24.10 -4.27
N GLU A 22 -18.67 -25.39 -4.02
CA GLU A 22 -19.63 -26.45 -4.37
C GLU A 22 -21.01 -26.20 -3.77
N SER A 23 -21.06 -25.55 -2.60
CA SER A 23 -22.30 -25.10 -1.95
C SER A 23 -23.02 -23.96 -2.67
N LYS A 24 -22.51 -23.49 -3.82
CA LYS A 24 -22.94 -22.29 -4.56
C LYS A 24 -22.74 -20.97 -3.83
N ARG A 25 -22.13 -20.98 -2.64
CA ARG A 25 -21.73 -19.75 -1.95
C ARG A 25 -20.63 -19.05 -2.76
N GLN A 26 -20.79 -17.75 -2.96
CA GLN A 26 -19.82 -16.90 -3.64
C GLN A 26 -19.09 -16.00 -2.64
N PHE A 27 -17.83 -15.72 -2.94
CA PHE A 27 -17.03 -14.72 -2.24
C PHE A 27 -15.96 -14.16 -3.18
N ASP A 28 -15.58 -12.92 -2.94
CA ASP A 28 -14.59 -12.22 -3.75
C ASP A 28 -13.23 -12.19 -3.02
N VAL A 29 -12.16 -12.51 -3.74
CA VAL A 29 -10.78 -12.53 -3.24
C VAL A 29 -9.93 -11.64 -4.14
N ALA A 30 -9.10 -10.80 -3.53
CA ALA A 30 -8.03 -10.09 -4.23
C ALA A 30 -6.72 -10.87 -4.15
N LEU A 31 -6.02 -10.98 -5.28
CA LEU A 31 -4.59 -11.22 -5.31
C LEU A 31 -3.88 -9.88 -5.11
N VAL A 32 -2.99 -9.79 -4.12
CA VAL A 32 -2.37 -8.53 -3.74
C VAL A 32 -0.85 -8.64 -3.55
N HIS A 33 -0.16 -7.50 -3.70
CA HIS A 33 1.15 -7.27 -3.08
C HIS A 33 0.96 -6.42 -1.83
N GLU A 34 1.46 -6.89 -0.70
CA GLU A 34 1.38 -6.14 0.56
C GLU A 34 2.43 -5.04 0.62
N PHE A 35 2.11 -3.95 1.30
CA PHE A 35 3.05 -2.89 1.63
C PHE A 35 3.47 -3.00 3.08
N ARG A 36 4.79 -3.05 3.32
CA ARG A 36 5.37 -3.05 4.68
C ARG A 36 5.98 -1.71 4.99
N GLN A 37 5.81 -1.24 6.22
CA GLN A 37 6.42 0.03 6.62
C GLN A 37 7.94 -0.09 6.55
N ASN A 38 8.58 0.83 5.82
CA ASN A 38 10.03 0.91 5.70
C ASN A 38 10.55 2.02 6.64
N ARG A 39 11.72 1.80 7.25
CA ARG A 39 12.37 2.77 8.14
C ARG A 39 13.24 3.79 7.41
N TRP A 40 13.46 3.59 6.11
CA TRP A 40 14.17 4.54 5.26
C TRP A 40 13.44 5.88 5.27
N LYS A 41 14.21 6.96 5.38
CA LYS A 41 13.69 8.33 5.38
C LYS A 41 14.18 9.03 4.12
N PRO A 42 13.27 9.62 3.33
CA PRO A 42 13.65 10.41 2.18
C PRO A 42 14.37 11.69 2.64
N LYS A 43 15.26 12.23 1.80
CA LYS A 43 15.96 13.48 2.11
C LYS A 43 15.12 14.69 1.72
N THR A 44 13.91 14.76 2.24
CA THR A 44 12.95 15.81 1.86
C THR A 44 12.68 16.73 3.05
N ALA A 45 12.23 17.96 2.77
CA ALA A 45 11.81 18.91 3.80
C ALA A 45 10.54 18.49 4.57
N TRP A 46 9.92 17.36 4.19
CA TRP A 46 8.62 16.92 4.67
C TRP A 46 8.77 16.03 5.90
N ALA A 47 8.41 16.57 7.06
CA ALA A 47 8.33 15.79 8.29
C ALA A 47 7.13 14.83 8.26
N GLY A 48 7.32 13.62 8.81
CA GLY A 48 6.22 12.66 8.97
C GLY A 48 5.86 11.84 7.72
N CYS A 49 6.65 11.94 6.64
CA CYS A 49 6.46 11.12 5.44
C CYS A 49 6.54 9.62 5.79
N GLN A 50 5.48 8.87 5.48
CA GLN A 50 5.44 7.42 5.66
C GLN A 50 5.90 6.72 4.37
N VAL A 51 6.97 5.93 4.49
CA VAL A 51 7.50 5.13 3.39
C VAL A 51 7.11 3.68 3.57
N HIS A 52 6.65 3.08 2.49
CA HIS A 52 6.25 1.69 2.41
C HIS A 52 7.04 0.97 1.32
N GLU A 53 7.36 -0.29 1.57
CA GLU A 53 7.99 -1.19 0.61
C GLU A 53 6.96 -2.20 0.12
N GLU A 54 6.80 -2.30 -1.20
CA GLU A 54 5.93 -3.30 -1.82
C GLU A 54 6.62 -4.67 -1.80
N ALA A 55 5.93 -5.67 -1.25
CA ALA A 55 6.36 -7.05 -1.27
C ALA A 55 6.42 -7.59 -2.72
N LYS A 56 7.31 -8.56 -2.94
CA LYS A 56 7.42 -9.25 -4.24
C LYS A 56 6.50 -10.46 -4.32
N GLU A 57 6.15 -11.02 -3.17
CA GLU A 57 5.30 -12.17 -3.05
C GLU A 57 3.82 -11.76 -3.16
N TYR A 58 3.05 -12.60 -3.85
CA TYR A 58 1.61 -12.48 -3.89
C TYR A 58 0.98 -13.05 -2.62
N SER A 59 -0.10 -12.42 -2.18
CA SER A 59 -0.96 -12.92 -1.11
C SER A 59 -2.43 -12.81 -1.51
N LEU A 60 -3.30 -13.57 -0.84
CA LEU A 60 -4.75 -13.53 -1.08
C LEU A 60 -5.44 -12.82 0.08
N LEU A 61 -6.33 -11.89 -0.25
CA LEU A 61 -7.13 -11.12 0.70
C LEU A 61 -8.61 -11.29 0.37
N LEU A 62 -9.43 -11.65 1.35
CA LEU A 62 -10.88 -11.59 1.21
C LEU A 62 -11.30 -10.13 1.07
N MET A 63 -12.12 -9.81 0.06
CA MET A 63 -12.56 -8.44 -0.17
C MET A 63 -13.38 -7.87 0.98
N ASP A 64 -13.99 -8.72 1.79
CA ASP A 64 -14.71 -8.35 3.02
C ASP A 64 -13.82 -7.66 4.07
N TYR A 65 -12.48 -7.81 3.98
CA TYR A 65 -11.53 -7.15 4.88
C TYR A 65 -11.00 -5.82 4.32
N VAL A 66 -11.39 -5.42 3.12
CA VAL A 66 -10.96 -4.14 2.53
C VAL A 66 -11.83 -3.01 3.07
N ILE A 67 -11.19 -2.02 3.70
CA ILE A 67 -11.90 -0.87 4.29
C ILE A 67 -12.07 0.26 3.27
N ARG A 68 -10.97 0.68 2.61
CA ARG A 68 -10.96 1.78 1.64
C ARG A 68 -9.71 1.75 0.76
N GLY A 69 -9.76 2.47 -0.36
CA GLY A 69 -8.59 2.77 -1.17
C GLY A 69 -7.64 3.78 -0.50
N ALA A 70 -6.36 3.72 -0.86
CA ALA A 70 -5.33 4.68 -0.47
C ALA A 70 -4.41 4.95 -1.68
N LEU A 71 -3.80 6.13 -1.71
CA LEU A 71 -2.85 6.51 -2.76
C LEU A 71 -1.42 6.34 -2.25
N LEU A 72 -0.66 5.47 -2.91
CA LEU A 72 0.77 5.29 -2.67
C LEU A 72 1.51 5.60 -3.97
N THR A 73 2.39 6.60 -3.95
CA THR A 73 3.20 6.99 -5.11
C THR A 73 4.61 6.42 -5.01
N GLN A 74 5.21 6.00 -6.11
CA GLN A 74 6.56 5.45 -6.10
C GLN A 74 7.59 6.54 -5.72
N ALA A 75 8.59 6.17 -4.92
CA ALA A 75 9.70 7.05 -4.59
C ALA A 75 10.77 7.01 -5.70
N SER A 76 10.97 8.13 -6.40
CA SER A 76 11.91 8.22 -7.52
C SER A 76 13.38 8.18 -7.08
N GLU A 77 13.69 8.73 -5.90
CA GLU A 77 15.05 8.88 -5.38
C GLU A 77 15.81 7.56 -5.22
N THR A 78 15.09 6.45 -5.16
CA THR A 78 15.70 5.14 -4.99
C THR A 78 15.63 4.39 -6.32
N GLY A 79 16.78 4.03 -6.88
CA GLY A 79 16.88 2.99 -7.93
C GLY A 79 16.37 1.59 -7.48
N LYS A 80 15.61 1.54 -6.38
CA LYS A 80 14.89 0.42 -5.81
C LYS A 80 13.39 0.70 -6.05
N GLY A 81 12.86 0.23 -7.18
CA GLY A 81 11.48 0.46 -7.63
C GLY A 81 10.37 -0.18 -6.77
N HIS A 82 10.61 -0.37 -5.47
CA HIS A 82 9.69 -1.01 -4.53
C HIS A 82 9.27 -0.06 -3.40
N LEU A 83 9.89 1.11 -3.27
CA LEU A 83 9.56 2.08 -2.23
C LEU A 83 8.47 3.06 -2.71
N HIS A 84 7.53 3.35 -1.81
CA HIS A 84 6.37 4.16 -2.08
C HIS A 84 6.08 5.10 -0.90
N PHE A 85 5.65 6.32 -1.21
CA PHE A 85 5.15 7.30 -0.23
C PHE A 85 3.64 7.18 -0.08
N LEU A 86 3.14 7.15 1.15
CA LEU A 86 1.72 7.31 1.41
C LEU A 86 1.32 8.78 1.21
N VAL A 87 0.33 9.01 0.36
CA VAL A 87 -0.25 10.34 0.14
C VAL A 87 -1.51 10.48 1.01
N ASP A 88 -1.34 11.06 2.20
CA ASP A 88 -2.42 11.27 3.18
C ASP A 88 -3.08 12.66 3.08
N THR A 89 -2.58 13.53 2.18
CA THR A 89 -3.13 14.88 1.97
C THR A 89 -3.77 15.04 0.59
N VAL A 90 -4.62 16.05 0.44
CA VAL A 90 -5.47 16.28 -0.74
C VAL A 90 -4.68 16.62 -2.01
N ASP A 91 -3.41 17.00 -1.88
CA ASP A 91 -2.60 17.46 -3.00
C ASP A 91 -1.43 16.49 -3.26
N SER A 92 -1.68 15.52 -4.15
CA SER A 92 -0.72 14.53 -4.60
C SER A 92 0.43 15.14 -5.42
N ASP A 93 0.24 16.32 -6.02
CA ASP A 93 1.28 16.99 -6.81
C ASP A 93 2.41 17.55 -5.95
N MET A 94 2.14 17.73 -4.65
CA MET A 94 3.08 18.32 -3.72
C MET A 94 4.39 17.53 -3.61
N PHE A 95 4.31 16.19 -3.67
CA PHE A 95 5.48 15.31 -3.68
C PHE A 95 6.23 15.34 -5.02
N LEU A 96 5.52 15.41 -6.15
CA LEU A 96 6.15 15.50 -7.48
C LEU A 96 6.95 16.79 -7.66
N ARG A 97 6.50 17.89 -7.04
CA ARG A 97 7.19 19.18 -7.06
C ARG A 97 8.42 19.22 -6.17
N ALA A 98 8.43 18.43 -5.09
CA ALA A 98 9.55 18.36 -4.16
C ALA A 98 10.69 17.44 -4.65
N ASP A 99 10.38 16.46 -5.50
CA ASP A 99 11.34 15.49 -6.07
C ASP A 99 12.22 16.08 -7.20
N GLN A 100 11.94 17.32 -7.64
CA GLN A 100 12.72 18.03 -8.67
C GLN A 100 13.83 18.95 -8.13
N TYR A 101 14.08 18.97 -6.82
CA TYR A 101 15.08 19.83 -6.17
C TYR A 101 16.16 19.04 -5.43
#